data_AF-A0A7W6LQS6-F1
#
_entry.id   AF-A0A7W6LQS6-F1
#
_cell.length_a   1.000
_cell.length_b   1.000
_cell.length_c   1.000
_cell.angle_alpha   90.00
_cell.angle_beta   90.00
_cell.angle_gamma   90.00
#
_symmetry.space_group_name_H-M   'P 1'
#
loop_
_entity.id
_entity.type
_entity.pdbx_description
1 polymer ?
#
loop_
_entity_poly.entity_id
_entity_poly.type
_entity_poly.pdbx_seq_one_letter_code
_entity_poly.pdbx_strand_id
1 'polypeptide(L)' 'MNRIIKEATVKRFHYESQDQLRTHLADFMAAYNFARRLKTLSGLTLYEYITKIWTAEPERLIVNPIHQMPGLNI' A
#
# COMPACT_ATOMS: atom_id res chain seq x y z
N MET A 1 9.21 -6.28 2.64
CA MET A 1 8.06 -5.35 2.76
C MET A 1 7.31 -5.53 4.08
N ASN A 2 6.74 -6.71 4.36
CA ASN A 2 6.08 -7.00 5.65
C ASN A 2 6.96 -6.72 6.87
N ARG A 3 8.28 -6.95 6.78
CA ARG A 3 9.21 -6.61 7.86
C ARG A 3 9.34 -5.09 8.10
N ILE A 4 9.34 -4.25 7.06
CA ILE A 4 9.42 -2.78 7.20
C ILE A 4 8.14 -2.23 7.81
N ILE A 5 6.98 -2.70 7.31
CA ILE A 5 5.67 -2.33 7.86
C ILE A 5 5.60 -2.74 9.33
N LYS A 6 5.98 -3.99 9.65
CA LYS A 6 5.97 -4.51 11.02
C LYS A 6 6.95 -3.77 11.93
N GLU A 7 8.15 -3.44 11.46
CA GLU A 7 9.11 -2.65 12.25
C GLU A 7 8.61 -1.22 12.49
N ALA A 8 7.99 -0.58 11.49
CA ALA A 8 7.44 0.77 11.63
C ALA A 8 6.23 0.83 12.57
N THR A 9 5.37 -0.20 12.57
CA THR A 9 4.14 -0.22 13.37
C THR A 9 4.30 -0.84 14.75
N VAL A 10 5.21 -1.81 14.96
CA VAL A 10 5.33 -2.56 16.22
C VAL A 10 6.38 -1.97 17.17
N LYS A 11 7.47 -1.35 16.67
CA LYS A 11 8.53 -0.82 17.55
C LYS A 11 8.31 0.60 18.06
N ARG A 12 7.40 1.37 17.45
CA ARG A 12 7.26 2.82 17.72
C ARG A 12 5.95 3.25 18.35
N PHE A 13 4.91 2.43 18.28
CA PHE A 13 3.56 2.82 18.68
C PHE A 13 2.96 1.78 19.62
N HIS A 14 2.38 2.25 20.73
CA HIS A 14 1.53 1.44 21.58
C HIS A 14 0.08 1.72 21.16
N TYR A 15 -0.67 0.67 20.86
CA TYR A 15 -2.09 0.78 20.49
C TYR A 15 -2.93 0.36 21.68
N GLU A 16 -3.89 1.20 22.05
CA GLU A 16 -4.83 0.90 23.12
C GLU A 16 -5.97 -0.01 22.64
N SER A 17 -6.24 0.00 21.33
CA SER A 17 -7.29 -0.82 20.71
C SER A 17 -6.88 -1.38 19.35
N GLN A 18 -7.56 -2.45 18.95
CA GLN A 18 -7.37 -3.05 17.64
C GLN A 18 -7.78 -2.11 16.49
N ASP A 19 -8.72 -1.21 16.75
CA ASP A 19 -9.17 -0.25 15.74
C ASP A 19 -8.14 0.86 15.50
N GLN A 20 -7.42 1.32 16.53
CA GLN A 20 -6.28 2.23 16.35
C GLN A 20 -5.19 1.59 15.48
N LEU A 21 -4.90 0.31 15.68
CA LEU A 21 -3.95 -0.43 14.85
C LEU A 21 -4.43 -0.53 13.40
N ARG A 22 -5.72 -0.80 13.16
CA ARG A 22 -6.30 -0.90 11.82
C ARG A 22 -6.22 0.42 11.06
N THR A 23 -6.61 1.53 11.69
CA THR A 23 -6.54 2.86 11.08
C THR A 23 -5.11 3.23 10.72
N HIS A 24 -4.16 3.04 11.65
CA HIS A 24 -2.77 3.39 11.39
C HIS A 24 -2.14 2.52 10.29
N LEU A 25 -2.50 1.22 10.21
CA LEU A 25 -2.09 0.38 9.10
C LEU A 25 -2.67 0.84 7.76
N ALA A 26 -3.93 1.27 7.74
CA ALA A 26 -4.57 1.81 6.54
C ALA A 26 -3.85 3.09 6.07
N ASP A 27 -3.54 4.02 6.99
CA ASP A 27 -2.81 5.25 6.68
C ASP A 27 -1.40 4.95 6.16
N PHE A 28 -0.69 4.01 6.78
CA PHE A 28 0.64 3.60 6.33
C PHE A 28 0.59 2.99 4.93
N MET A 29 -0.39 2.13 4.67
CA MET A 29 -0.60 1.52 3.36
C MET A 29 -0.97 2.57 2.32
N ALA A 30 -1.84 3.54 2.64
CA ALA A 30 -2.19 4.63 1.74
C ALA A 30 -0.96 5.49 1.42
N ALA A 31 -0.20 5.90 2.43
CA ALA A 31 1.02 6.68 2.24
C ALA A 31 2.06 5.93 1.40
N TYR A 32 2.26 4.64 1.68
CA TYR A 32 3.21 3.84 0.90
C TYR A 32 2.80 3.68 -0.56
N ASN A 33 1.52 3.41 -0.81
CA ASN A 33 1.03 3.12 -2.14
C ASN A 33 0.83 4.37 -3.01
N PHE A 34 0.54 5.53 -2.41
CA PHE A 34 0.14 6.74 -3.13
C PHE A 34 1.01 7.97 -2.88
N ALA A 35 1.70 8.11 -1.74
CA ALA A 35 2.31 9.40 -1.37
C ALA A 35 3.57 9.77 -2.16
N ARG A 36 4.28 8.79 -2.75
CA ARG A 36 5.54 9.06 -3.45
C ARG A 36 5.63 8.38 -4.80
N ARG A 37 5.92 9.18 -5.83
CA ARG A 37 6.35 8.71 -7.15
C ARG A 37 7.80 8.23 -7.08
N LEU A 38 8.06 7.01 -7.56
CA LEU A 38 9.37 6.36 -7.46
C LEU A 38 10.10 6.45 -8.80
N LYS A 39 11.30 7.05 -8.82
CA LYS A 39 12.14 7.14 -10.03
C LYS A 39 12.46 5.76 -10.62
N THR A 40 12.65 4.76 -9.76
CA THR A 40 12.88 3.37 -10.16
C THR A 40 11.70 2.73 -10.87
N LEU A 41 10.48 3.25 -10.67
CA LEU A 41 9.26 2.83 -11.36
C LEU A 41 8.86 3.83 -12.45
N SER A 42 9.85 4.51 -13.05
CA SER A 42 9.63 5.52 -14.09
C SER A 42 8.71 6.68 -13.65
N GLY A 43 8.76 7.05 -12.37
CA GLY A 43 7.93 8.12 -11.82
C GLY A 43 6.50 7.70 -11.48
N LEU A 44 6.19 6.40 -11.50
CA LEU A 44 4.93 5.85 -11.00
C LEU A 44 4.95 5.73 -9.47
N THR A 45 3.80 5.94 -8.86
CA THR A 45 3.50 5.45 -7.52
C THR A 45 3.44 3.92 -7.54
N LEU A 46 3.54 3.29 -6.37
CA LEU A 46 3.48 1.83 -6.33
C LEU A 46 2.11 1.31 -6.80
N TYR A 47 1.03 2.00 -6.45
CA TYR A 47 -0.32 1.64 -6.91
C TYR A 47 -0.43 1.69 -8.44
N GLU A 48 0.03 2.77 -9.07
CA GLU A 48 0.01 2.91 -10.53
C GLU A 48 0.83 1.80 -11.20
N TYR A 49 1.99 1.45 -10.63
CA TYR A 49 2.83 0.37 -11.14
C TYR A 49 2.16 -1.00 -11.05
N ILE A 50 1.56 -1.34 -9.90
CA ILE A 50 0.82 -2.59 -9.71
C ILE A 50 -0.38 -2.65 -10.67
N THR A 51 -1.12 -1.56 -10.81
CA THR A 51 -2.26 -1.47 -11.74
C THR A 51 -1.83 -1.67 -13.19
N LYS A 52 -0.68 -1.12 -13.58
CA LYS A 52 -0.09 -1.31 -14.91
C LYS A 52 0.30 -2.76 -15.16
N ILE A 53 0.95 -3.42 -14.20
CA ILE A 53 1.28 -4.86 -14.32
C ILE A 53 0.01 -5.68 -14.38
N TRP A 54 -0.98 -5.41 -13.54
CA TRP A 54 -2.26 -6.12 -13.56
C TRP A 54 -2.95 -6.04 -14.92
N THR A 55 -2.95 -4.87 -15.54
CA THR A 55 -3.59 -4.66 -16.83
C THR A 55 -2.85 -5.39 -17.96
N ALA A 56 -1.53 -5.48 -17.87
CA ALA A 56 -0.70 -6.15 -18.89
C ALA A 56 -0.59 -7.67 -18.69
N GLU A 57 -0.54 -8.12 -17.44
CA GLU A 57 -0.24 -9.50 -17.04
C GLU A 57 -1.05 -9.90 -15.78
N PRO A 58 -2.38 -10.02 -15.87
CA PRO A 58 -3.24 -10.26 -14.72
C PRO A 58 -2.92 -11.59 -14.01
N GLU A 59 -2.43 -12.60 -14.73
CA GLU A 59 -2.09 -13.92 -14.17
C GLU A 59 -0.92 -13.88 -13.16
N ARG A 60 -0.11 -12.83 -13.17
CA ARG A 60 1.02 -12.69 -12.24
C ARG A 60 0.61 -12.27 -10.83
N LEU A 61 -0.63 -11.84 -10.66
CA LEU A 61 -1.16 -11.40 -9.37
C LEU A 61 -2.40 -12.23 -9.04
N ILE A 62 -2.53 -12.60 -7.77
CA ILE A 62 -3.66 -13.43 -7.30
C ILE A 62 -4.92 -12.56 -7.07
N VAL A 63 -4.73 -11.25 -6.89
CA VAL A 63 -5.78 -10.34 -6.42
C VAL A 63 -5.88 -9.13 -7.34
N ASN A 64 -7.12 -8.77 -7.70
CA ASN A 64 -7.39 -7.56 -8.48
C ASN A 64 -7.17 -6.30 -7.60
N PRO A 65 -6.19 -5.44 -7.94
CA PRO A 65 -5.86 -4.27 -7.14
C PRO A 65 -6.97 -3.20 -7.14
N ILE A 66 -7.83 -3.18 -8.17
CA ILE A 66 -8.91 -2.18 -8.33
C ILE A 66 -10.00 -2.35 -7.25
N HIS A 67 -10.27 -3.59 -6.83
CA HIS A 67 -11.30 -3.90 -5.82
C HIS A 67 -10.82 -3.71 -4.38
N GLN A 68 -9.52 -3.89 -4.12
CA GLN A 68 -8.98 -3.76 -2.76
C GLN A 68 -8.50 -2.35 -2.43
N MET A 69 -8.22 -1.56 -3.46
CA MET A 69 -7.71 -0.20 -3.33
C MET A 69 -8.42 0.69 -4.35
N PRO A 70 -9.64 1.14 -4.05
CA PRO A 70 -10.40 2.04 -4.91
C PRO A 70 -9.77 3.44 -4.91
N GLY A 71 -8.57 3.58 -5.48
CA GLY A 71 -7.85 4.84 -5.63
C GLY A 71 -7.67 5.66 -4.34
N LEU A 72 -7.21 6.90 -4.50
CA LEU A 72 -7.24 7.90 -3.45
C LEU A 72 -8.64 8.55 -3.51
N ASN A 73 -9.52 8.27 -2.55
CA ASN A 73 -10.74 9.06 -2.37
C ASN A 73 -10.31 10.44 -1.85
N ILE A 74 -10.31 11.44 -2.74
CA ILE A 74 -10.03 12.85 -2.43
C ILE A 74 -11.37 13.54 -2.15
#